data_AF-A0A2N3XXD4-F1
#
_entry.id   AF-A0A2N3XXD4-F1
#
_cell.length_a   1.000
_cell.length_b   1.000
_cell.length_c   1.000
_cell.angle_alpha   90.00
_cell.angle_beta   90.00
_cell.angle_gamma   90.00
#
_symmetry.space_group_name_H-M   'P 1'
#
loop_
_entity.id
_entity.type
_entity.pdbx_description
1 polymer ?
#
loop_
_entity_poly.entity_id
_entity_poly.type
_entity_poly.pdbx_seq_one_letter_code
_entity_poly.pdbx_strand_id
1 'polypeptide(L)' 'MMKLVVNGAELGFVKATRSHIDGKECLHVAADGDNVHLVESDNKAVILSTTRVKFAAFVDGARKGEFDFAC' A
#
# COMPACT_ATOMS: atom_id res chain seq x y z
N MET A 1 8.27 9.86 -8.76
CA MET A 1 8.45 8.88 -7.67
C MET A 1 8.32 9.63 -6.36
N MET A 2 7.39 9.25 -5.48
CA MET A 2 7.15 9.94 -4.22
C MET A 2 8.21 9.51 -3.19
N LYS A 3 8.69 10.44 -2.36
CA LYS A 3 9.62 10.16 -1.27
C LYS A 3 9.07 10.70 0.04
N LEU A 4 9.18 9.92 1.11
CA LEU A 4 8.78 10.31 2.46
C LEU A 4 9.77 9.76 3.48
N VAL A 5 9.96 10.48 4.58
CA VAL A 5 10.74 10.00 5.71
C VAL A 5 9.80 9.22 6.64
N VAL A 6 10.11 7.95 6.86
CA VAL A 6 9.40 7.06 7.77
C VAL A 6 10.42 6.49 8.76
N ASN A 7 10.15 6.61 10.06
CA ASN A 7 11.05 6.16 11.13
C ASN A 7 12.51 6.67 11.00
N GLY A 8 12.70 7.85 10.40
CA GLY A 8 14.02 8.44 10.18
C GLY A 8 14.75 7.98 8.91
N ALA A 9 14.18 7.07 8.13
CA ALA A 9 14.70 6.64 6.82
C ALA A 9 13.92 7.30 5.66
N GLU A 10 14.61 7.77 4.62
CA GLU A 10 13.97 8.22 3.38
C GLU A 10 13.61 7.01 2.51
N LEU A 11 12.31 6.86 2.20
CA LEU A 11 11.80 5.76 1.41
C LEU A 11 11.26 6.23 0.07
N GLY A 12 11.52 5.45 -0.99
CA GLY A 12 10.93 5.61 -2.31
C GLY A 12 9.62 4.85 -2.42
N PHE A 13 8.54 5.57 -2.71
CA PHE A 13 7.19 5.05 -2.84
C PHE A 13 6.81 4.83 -4.32
N VAL A 14 6.23 3.66 -4.59
CA VAL A 14 5.70 3.27 -5.91
C VAL A 14 4.18 3.44 -5.90
N LYS A 15 3.63 4.19 -6.87
CA LYS A 15 2.18 4.35 -7.01
C LYS A 15 1.57 3.03 -7.51
N ALA A 16 0.43 2.65 -6.98
CA ALA A 16 -0.39 1.61 -7.57
C ALA A 16 -0.78 2.01 -9.00
N THR A 17 -1.02 1.02 -9.86
CA THR A 17 -1.37 1.23 -11.27
C THR A 17 -2.82 0.89 -11.59
N ARG A 18 -3.61 0.47 -10.58
CA ARG A 18 -5.04 0.17 -10.71
C ARG A 18 -5.81 0.46 -9.41
N SER A 19 -7.06 0.90 -9.54
CA SER A 19 -8.12 0.83 -8.53
C SER A 19 -9.42 0.38 -9.20
N HIS A 20 -10.34 -0.24 -8.44
CA HIS A 20 -11.56 -0.84 -9.03
C HIS A 20 -12.71 0.17 -9.22
N ILE A 21 -12.93 1.08 -8.26
CA ILE A 21 -14.16 1.87 -8.18
C ILE A 21 -14.02 3.26 -8.83
N ASP A 22 -12.91 3.96 -8.59
CA ASP A 22 -12.78 5.39 -8.94
C ASP A 22 -11.67 5.71 -9.95
N GLY A 23 -10.87 4.71 -10.34
CA GLY A 23 -9.77 4.85 -11.30
C GLY A 23 -8.61 5.76 -10.85
N LYS A 24 -8.57 6.22 -9.58
CA LYS A 24 -7.56 7.21 -9.12
C LYS A 24 -6.24 6.62 -8.61
N GLU A 25 -6.15 5.28 -8.57
CA GLU A 25 -5.03 4.53 -7.97
C GLU A 25 -4.59 5.14 -6.62
N CYS A 26 -5.43 4.97 -5.60
CA CYS A 26 -5.40 5.79 -4.37
C CYS A 26 -4.21 5.53 -3.44
N LEU A 27 -3.30 4.60 -3.76
CA LEU A 27 -2.26 4.14 -2.85
C LEU A 27 -0.86 4.20 -3.46
N HIS A 28 0.11 4.52 -2.61
CA HIS A 28 1.52 4.27 -2.82
C HIS A 28 2.05 3.25 -1.82
N VAL A 29 3.04 2.45 -2.22
CA VAL A 29 3.66 1.42 -1.39
C VAL A 29 5.17 1.62 -1.33
N ALA A 30 5.76 1.50 -0.15
CA ALA A 30 7.21 1.42 0.04
C ALA A 30 7.56 0.23 0.93
N ALA A 31 8.73 -0.34 0.67
CA ALA A 31 9.35 -1.34 1.53
C ALA A 31 10.36 -0.68 2.47
N ASP A 32 10.43 -1.18 3.70
CA ASP A 32 11.40 -0.75 4.72
C ASP A 32 11.86 -1.97 5.53
N GLY A 33 12.95 -2.61 5.11
CA GLY A 33 13.38 -3.89 5.69
C GLY A 33 12.25 -4.94 5.62
N ASP A 34 11.82 -5.42 6.79
CA ASP A 34 10.71 -6.37 6.95
C ASP A 34 9.32 -5.72 6.94
N ASN A 35 9.24 -4.39 6.89
CA ASN A 35 8.01 -3.63 6.88
C ASN A 35 7.61 -3.18 5.47
N VAL A 36 6.32 -2.86 5.36
CA VAL A 36 5.67 -2.24 4.21
C VAL A 36 4.82 -1.08 4.72
N HIS A 37 4.92 0.05 4.04
CA HIS A 37 4.14 1.25 4.33
C HIS A 37 3.23 1.58 3.16
N LEU A 38 1.96 1.86 3.45
CA LEU A 38 0.99 2.37 2.48
C LEU A 38 0.69 3.82 2.78
N VAL A 39 0.63 4.62 1.73
CA VAL A 39 0.33 6.04 1.79
C VAL A 39 -0.80 6.36 0.82
N GLU A 40 -1.75 7.17 1.29
CA GLU A 40 -2.82 7.67 0.42
C GLU A 40 -2.26 8.71 -0.56
N SER A 41 -2.69 8.64 -1.81
CA SER A 41 -2.09 9.42 -2.90
C SER A 41 -2.28 10.94 -2.75
N ASP A 42 -3.29 11.40 -2.01
CA ASP A 42 -3.65 12.83 -1.90
C ASP A 42 -3.22 13.50 -0.58
N ASN A 43 -3.16 12.76 0.53
CA ASN A 43 -2.80 13.32 1.84
C ASN A 43 -1.34 13.04 2.28
N LYS A 44 -0.63 12.16 1.55
CA LYS A 44 0.77 11.76 1.84
C LYS A 44 1.01 11.22 3.26
N ALA A 45 -0.03 10.83 3.98
CA ALA A 45 0.05 10.21 5.29
C ALA A 45 0.26 8.70 5.16
N VAL A 46 1.13 8.13 6.01
CA VAL A 46 1.22 6.68 6.15
C VAL A 46 -0.04 6.21 6.87
N ILE A 47 -0.93 5.53 6.14
CA ILE A 47 -2.21 5.03 6.66
C ILE A 47 -2.12 3.59 7.17
N LEU A 48 -1.09 2.84 6.76
CA LEU A 48 -0.83 1.49 7.23
C LEU A 48 0.67 1.22 7.26
N SER A 49 1.12 0.63 8.36
CA SER A 49 2.43 -0.01 8.49
C SER A 49 2.22 -1.45 8.91
N THR A 50 2.81 -2.39 8.18
CA THR A 50 2.69 -3.82 8.46
C THR A 50 3.96 -4.55 8.03
N THR A 51 4.08 -5.83 8.36
CA THR A 51 5.18 -6.67 7.89
C THR A 51 4.95 -7.11 6.45
N ARG A 52 6.03 -7.38 5.70
CA ARG A 52 5.97 -7.99 4.37
C ARG A 52 5.18 -9.29 4.33
N VAL A 53 5.31 -10.15 5.35
CA VAL A 53 4.61 -11.44 5.42
C VAL A 53 3.09 -11.23 5.48
N LYS A 54 2.62 -10.37 6.37
CA LYS A 54 1.19 -10.03 6.48
C LYS A 54 0.67 -9.34 5.22
N PHE A 55 1.44 -8.43 4.63
CA PHE A 55 1.05 -7.77 3.38
C PHE A 55 0.95 -8.75 2.22
N ALA A 56 1.88 -9.70 2.10
CA ALA A 56 1.84 -10.75 1.09
C ALA A 56 0.61 -11.65 1.25
N ALA A 57 0.29 -12.06 2.48
CA ALA A 57 -0.93 -12.83 2.76
C ALA A 57 -2.21 -12.06 2.39
N PHE A 58 -2.27 -10.76 2.70
CA PHE A 58 -3.39 -9.90 2.29
C PHE A 58 -3.52 -9.82 0.76
N VAL A 59 -2.43 -9.58 0.04
CA VAL A 59 -2.43 -9.52 -1.43
C VAL A 59 -2.84 -10.86 -2.05
N ASP A 60 -2.43 -11.98 -1.46
CA ASP A 60 -2.84 -13.32 -1.91
C ASP A 60 -4.35 -13.54 -1.73
N GLY A 61 -4.90 -13.23 -0.54
CA GLY A 61 -6.34 -13.32 -0.29
C GLY A 61 -7.16 -12.40 -1.20
N ALA A 62 -6.70 -11.16 -1.42
CA ALA A 62 -7.34 -10.22 -2.34
C ALA A 62 -7.36 -10.73 -3.78
N ARG A 63 -6.27 -11.37 -4.25
CA ARG A 63 -6.22 -11.99 -5.59
C ARG A 63 -7.17 -13.18 -5.73
N LYS A 64 -7.48 -13.87 -4.64
CA LYS A 64 -8.45 -14.97 -4.59
C LYS A 64 -9.90 -14.50 -4.47
N GLY A 65 -10.13 -13.19 -4.36
CA GLY A 65 -11.47 -12.62 -4.18
C GLY A 65 -12.02 -12.83 -2.76
N GLU A 66 -11.17 -13.11 -1.77
CA GLU A 66 -11.59 -13.31 -0.37
C GLU A 66 -12.16 -12.04 0.29
N PHE A 67 -12.15 -10.90 -0.39
CA PHE A 67 -12.67 -9.63 0.11
C PHE A 67 -13.71 -9.00 -0.84
N ASP A 68 -14.04 -9.66 -1.94
CA ASP A 68 -14.99 -9.15 -2.95
C ASP A 68 -16.44 -9.52 -2.60
N PHE A 69 -16.73 -9.67 -1.31
CA PHE A 69 -18.08 -9.92 -0.82
C PHE A 69 -18.90 -8.64 -0.96
N ALA A 70 -19.48 -8.43 -2.15
CA ALA A 70 -20.50 -7.42 -2.34
C ALA A 70 -21.84 -7.88 -1.73
N CYS A 71 -22.53 -6.92 -1.09
CA CYS A 71 -23.95 -7.01 -0.77
C CYS A 71 -24.78 -6.80 -2.05
#